data_AF-A0A2V9SMR6-F1
#
_entry.id   AF-A0A2V9SMR6-F1
#
_cell.length_a   1.000
_cell.length_b   1.000
_cell.length_c   1.000
_cell.angle_alpha   90.00
_cell.angle_beta   90.00
_cell.angle_gamma   90.00
#
_symmetry.space_group_name_H-M   'P 1'
#
loop_
_entity.id
_entity.type
_entity.pdbx_description
1 polymer ?
#
loop_
_entity_poly.entity_id
_entity_poly.type
_entity_poly.pdbx_seq_one_letter_code
_entity_poly.pdbx_strand_id
1 'polypeptide(L)'
;HRLSHIERSGERFEGVSGELKTLVPKKAMDELKSLLDSTDAEVIELAKDESTLFFRIGQRLLTSRQLTGQFPNYEAVLPKDNNKSITLHCEELSQAISRVAQFADERSRAVRIRLEKGELKLSASSTETGESEDSLEIDYNGETLTIGFNAQYILDFLKAAGSGDVKLELKDPQSAGQLRPAESEDYKYRYIVMPMRI
;
A
#
# COMPACT_ATOMS: atom_id res chain seq x y z
N HIS A 1 4.43 8.78 -5.62
CA HIS A 1 3.63 7.87 -6.47
C HIS A 1 2.75 6.91 -5.68
N ARG A 2 3.18 6.47 -4.49
CA ARG A 2 2.38 5.63 -3.60
C ARG A 2 2.74 5.90 -2.14
N LEU A 3 1.83 5.61 -1.22
CA LEU A 3 2.00 5.76 0.22
C LEU A 3 1.36 4.56 0.93
N SER A 4 2.05 3.98 1.90
CA SER A 4 1.50 2.97 2.81
C SER A 4 1.39 3.58 4.19
N HIS A 5 0.20 3.53 4.80
CA HIS A 5 -0.07 4.10 6.10
C HIS A 5 -0.80 3.07 6.98
N ILE A 6 -0.17 2.69 8.09
CA ILE A 6 -0.73 1.77 9.08
C ILE A 6 -0.84 2.53 10.41
N GLU A 7 -1.99 2.44 11.04
CA GLU A 7 -2.27 3.13 12.30
C GLU A 7 -2.97 2.17 13.26
N ARG A 8 -2.41 2.00 14.45
CA ARG A 8 -3.02 1.27 15.56
C ARG A 8 -3.34 2.26 16.66
N SER A 9 -4.58 2.26 17.14
CA SER A 9 -5.04 3.17 18.18
C SER A 9 -5.21 2.44 19.51
N GLY A 10 -5.10 3.14 20.63
CA GLY A 10 -5.34 2.56 21.96
C GLY A 10 -4.13 1.91 22.62
N GLU A 11 -3.00 1.81 21.91
CA GLU A 11 -1.73 1.34 22.46
C GLU A 11 -1.11 2.42 23.37
N ARG A 12 -0.60 2.01 24.54
CA ARG A 12 0.15 2.88 25.45
C ARG A 12 1.60 2.42 25.49
N PHE A 13 2.50 3.33 25.17
CA PHE A 13 3.94 3.08 25.25
C PHE A 13 4.47 3.63 26.58
N GLU A 14 4.97 2.77 27.45
CA GLU A 14 5.64 3.20 28.68
C GLU A 14 6.82 4.12 28.35
N GLY A 15 6.97 5.20 29.12
CA GLY A 15 8.06 6.17 28.93
C GLY A 15 7.85 7.17 27.78
N VAL A 16 6.78 7.06 26.99
CA VAL A 16 6.44 8.06 25.95
C VAL A 16 5.38 9.01 26.50
N SER A 17 5.76 10.27 26.71
CA SER A 17 4.80 11.35 26.99
C SER A 17 4.63 12.23 25.75
N GLY A 18 3.45 12.19 25.14
CA GLY A 18 3.12 12.97 23.94
C GLY A 18 3.48 12.29 22.61
N GLU A 19 3.70 13.11 21.58
CA GLU A 19 3.91 12.66 20.21
C GLU A 19 5.40 12.48 19.90
N LEU A 20 5.82 11.27 19.51
CA LEU A 20 7.18 10.99 19.07
C LEU A 20 7.23 10.86 17.54
N LYS A 21 7.88 11.81 16.87
CA LYS A 21 8.15 11.76 15.43
C LYS A 21 9.60 11.38 15.17
N THR A 22 9.81 10.32 14.39
CA THR A 22 11.14 9.86 14.01
C THR A 22 11.17 9.32 12.58
N LEU A 23 12.32 9.47 11.92
CA LEU A 23 12.56 8.96 10.58
C LEU A 23 13.59 7.83 10.64
N VAL A 24 13.11 6.60 10.43
CA VAL A 24 13.95 5.41 10.45
C VAL A 24 14.49 5.11 9.05
N PRO A 25 15.80 4.93 8.86
CA PRO A 25 16.34 4.53 7.57
C PRO A 25 15.79 3.18 7.10
N LYS A 26 15.54 3.04 5.80
CA LYS A 26 15.06 1.78 5.19
C LYS A 26 15.91 0.57 5.59
N LYS A 27 17.25 0.70 5.52
CA LYS A 27 18.17 -0.38 5.90
C LYS A 27 17.98 -0.85 7.34
N ALA A 28 17.67 0.06 8.26
CA ALA A 28 17.41 -0.28 9.65
C ALA A 28 16.06 -1.01 9.79
N MET A 29 15.03 -0.60 9.06
CA MET A 29 13.75 -1.32 9.01
C MET A 29 13.90 -2.74 8.45
N ASP A 30 14.69 -2.90 7.39
CA ASP A 30 14.97 -4.22 6.79
C ASP A 30 15.71 -5.14 7.78
N GLU A 31 16.70 -4.60 8.51
CA GLU A 31 17.41 -5.32 9.56
C GLU A 31 16.52 -5.67 10.75
N LEU A 32 15.68 -4.74 11.21
CA LEU A 32 14.70 -5.00 12.28
C LEU A 32 13.79 -6.16 11.92
N LYS A 33 13.28 -6.19 10.68
CA LYS A 33 12.45 -7.29 10.20
C LYS A 33 13.21 -8.62 10.24
N SER A 34 14.43 -8.66 9.72
CA SER A 34 15.30 -9.85 9.75
C SER A 34 15.58 -10.36 11.18
N LEU A 35 15.80 -9.43 12.12
CA LEU A 35 16.01 -9.77 13.53
C LEU A 35 14.75 -10.34 14.18
N LEU A 36 13.58 -9.77 13.90
CA LEU A 36 12.30 -10.29 14.38
C LEU A 36 12.01 -11.68 13.84
N ASP A 37 12.23 -11.90 12.53
CA ASP A 37 12.01 -13.19 11.88
C ASP A 37 12.96 -14.29 12.42
N SER A 38 14.02 -13.93 13.15
CA SER A 38 15.03 -14.86 13.69
C SER A 38 15.01 -15.00 15.21
N THR A 39 13.97 -14.50 15.88
CA THR A 39 13.78 -14.61 17.34
C THR A 39 12.31 -14.75 17.70
N ASP A 40 11.99 -15.41 18.82
CA ASP A 40 10.62 -15.44 19.37
C ASP A 40 10.30 -14.20 20.22
N ALA A 41 11.03 -13.09 20.03
CA ALA A 41 10.81 -11.88 20.81
C ALA A 41 9.54 -11.16 20.34
N GLU A 42 8.56 -11.04 21.23
CA GLU A 42 7.28 -10.37 20.94
C GLU A 42 7.32 -8.85 21.15
N VAL A 43 8.33 -8.35 21.86
CA VAL A 43 8.46 -6.94 22.24
C VAL A 43 9.75 -6.35 21.67
N ILE A 44 9.61 -5.16 21.09
CA ILE A 44 10.73 -4.32 20.66
C ILE A 44 10.75 -3.09 21.56
N GLU A 45 11.86 -2.86 22.23
CA GLU A 45 12.04 -1.60 22.96
C GLU A 45 12.72 -0.58 22.06
N LEU A 46 12.13 0.61 22.00
CA LEU A 46 12.65 1.75 21.25
C LEU A 46 13.18 2.80 22.22
N ALA A 47 14.45 3.17 22.05
CA ALA A 47 15.02 4.35 22.64
C ALA A 47 15.62 5.25 21.56
N LYS A 48 15.74 6.54 21.86
CA LYS A 48 16.23 7.54 20.93
C LYS A 48 17.06 8.59 21.67
N ASP A 49 18.15 9.01 21.04
CA ASP A 49 18.85 10.26 21.38
C ASP A 49 18.65 11.32 20.27
N GLU A 50 19.42 12.40 20.25
CA GLU A 50 19.27 13.46 19.24
C GLU A 50 19.46 12.99 17.78
N SER A 51 20.27 11.95 17.55
CA SER A 51 20.70 11.52 16.22
C SER A 51 20.65 10.01 15.98
N THR A 52 20.36 9.23 17.00
CA THR A 52 20.48 7.78 17.01
C THR A 52 19.19 7.15 17.54
N LEU A 53 18.80 6.06 16.91
CA LEU A 53 17.73 5.17 17.33
C LEU A 53 18.34 3.87 17.81
N PHE A 54 17.80 3.37 18.91
CA PHE A 54 18.20 2.12 19.54
C PHE A 54 16.97 1.22 19.59
N PHE A 55 17.11 -0.01 19.08
CA PHE A 55 16.07 -1.01 19.08
C PHE A 55 16.60 -2.25 19.79
N ARG A 56 15.98 -2.63 20.91
CA ARG A 56 16.30 -3.87 21.63
C ARG A 56 15.25 -4.93 21.32
N ILE A 57 15.71 -6.09 20.84
CA ILE A 57 14.90 -7.25 20.48
C ILE A 57 15.48 -8.46 21.21
N GLY A 58 14.84 -8.88 22.29
CA GLY A 58 15.40 -9.87 23.21
C GLY A 58 16.78 -9.44 23.74
N GLN A 59 17.83 -10.20 23.40
CA GLN A 59 19.22 -9.91 23.80
C GLN A 59 20.01 -9.08 22.77
N ARG A 60 19.40 -8.74 21.62
CA ARG A 60 20.08 -8.05 20.52
C ARG A 60 19.77 -6.55 20.59
N LEU A 61 20.79 -5.74 20.32
CA LEU A 61 20.68 -4.29 20.21
C LEU A 61 21.04 -3.86 18.79
N LEU A 62 20.09 -3.28 18.08
CA LEU A 62 20.32 -2.63 16.80
C LEU A 62 20.36 -1.12 17.00
N THR A 63 21.42 -0.50 16.48
CA THR A 63 21.62 0.95 16.54
C THR A 63 21.60 1.52 15.12
N SER A 64 20.87 2.61 14.90
CA SER A 64 20.80 3.26 13.59
C SER A 64 20.78 4.78 13.72
N ARG A 65 21.44 5.47 12.79
CA ARG A 65 21.35 6.94 12.73
C ARG A 65 19.96 7.34 12.24
N GLN A 66 19.29 8.21 12.99
CA GLN A 66 18.03 8.80 12.56
C GLN A 66 18.26 9.68 11.32
N LEU A 67 17.32 9.64 10.36
CA LEU A 67 17.32 10.63 9.29
C LEU A 67 16.92 12.00 9.84
N THR A 68 17.54 13.04 9.29
CA THR A 68 17.19 14.44 9.56
C THR A 68 16.25 14.95 8.49
N GLY A 69 15.35 15.86 8.87
CA GLY A 69 14.37 16.47 7.99
C GLY A 69 12.94 16.24 8.42
N GLN A 70 12.02 16.90 7.72
CA GLN A 70 10.59 16.77 7.96
C GLN A 70 10.01 15.76 6.97
N PHE A 71 9.23 14.80 7.47
CA PHE A 71 8.43 13.95 6.59
C PHE A 71 7.40 14.82 5.85
N PRO A 72 7.16 14.62 4.55
CA PRO A 72 6.13 15.36 3.83
C PRO A 72 4.76 15.26 4.54
N ASN A 73 3.92 16.28 4.36
CA ASN A 73 2.55 16.25 4.85
C ASN A 73 1.74 15.18 4.08
N TYR A 74 1.80 13.94 4.57
CA TYR A 74 1.14 12.79 3.95
C TYR A 74 -0.37 12.81 4.15
N GLU A 75 -0.88 13.50 5.18
CA GLU A 75 -2.32 13.64 5.42
C GLU A 75 -3.01 14.37 4.27
N ALA A 76 -2.30 15.28 3.61
CA ALA A 76 -2.80 16.03 2.46
C ALA A 76 -3.07 15.15 1.23
N VAL A 77 -2.46 13.96 1.13
CA VAL A 77 -2.66 13.03 0.01
C VAL A 77 -3.60 11.87 0.35
N LEU A 78 -4.09 11.77 1.58
CA LEU A 78 -5.07 10.77 1.96
C LEU A 78 -6.44 11.12 1.32
N PRO A 79 -7.01 10.24 0.48
CA PRO A 79 -8.32 10.50 -0.12
C PRO A 79 -9.41 10.60 0.95
N LYS A 80 -10.23 11.65 0.87
CA LYS A 80 -11.35 11.89 1.81
C LYS A 80 -12.72 11.60 1.19
N ASP A 81 -12.85 11.77 -0.13
CA ASP A 81 -14.14 11.78 -0.82
C ASP A 81 -14.20 10.74 -1.96
N ASN A 82 -13.61 9.56 -1.74
CA ASN A 82 -13.74 8.47 -2.71
C ASN A 82 -15.16 7.92 -2.66
N ASN A 83 -15.91 8.13 -3.75
CA ASN A 83 -17.33 7.80 -3.85
C ASN A 83 -17.60 6.53 -4.66
N LYS A 84 -16.58 5.92 -5.25
CA LYS A 84 -16.66 4.65 -5.98
C LYS A 84 -15.86 3.62 -5.19
N SER A 85 -16.45 2.48 -4.92
CA SER A 85 -15.92 1.52 -3.97
C SER A 85 -16.31 0.13 -4.43
N ILE A 86 -15.33 -0.77 -4.53
CA ILE A 86 -15.53 -2.19 -4.84
C ILE A 86 -14.74 -3.04 -3.85
N THR A 87 -15.25 -4.24 -3.57
CA THR A 87 -14.57 -5.25 -2.75
C THR A 87 -14.26 -6.44 -3.65
N LEU A 88 -13.03 -6.95 -3.56
CA LEU A 88 -12.50 -8.04 -4.39
C LEU A 88 -11.65 -8.97 -3.54
N HIS A 89 -11.61 -10.25 -3.89
CA HIS A 89 -10.63 -11.18 -3.33
C HIS A 89 -9.22 -10.78 -3.79
N CYS A 90 -8.27 -10.70 -2.84
CA CYS A 90 -6.90 -10.27 -3.13
C CYS A 90 -6.22 -11.15 -4.20
N GLU A 91 -6.42 -12.47 -4.11
CA GLU A 91 -5.83 -13.43 -5.05
C GLU A 91 -6.34 -13.23 -6.48
N GLU A 92 -7.65 -13.10 -6.65
CA GLU A 92 -8.30 -12.91 -7.94
C GLU A 92 -7.79 -11.63 -8.64
N LEU A 93 -7.80 -10.51 -7.90
CA LEU A 93 -7.29 -9.24 -8.41
C LEU A 93 -5.79 -9.31 -8.74
N SER A 94 -5.00 -9.98 -7.90
CA SER A 94 -3.56 -10.15 -8.10
C SER A 94 -3.25 -10.94 -9.37
N GLN A 95 -3.96 -12.05 -9.57
CA GLN A 95 -3.79 -12.89 -10.75
C GLN A 95 -4.21 -12.14 -12.03
N ALA A 96 -5.34 -11.45 -12.01
CA ALA A 96 -5.82 -10.69 -13.17
C ALA A 96 -4.88 -9.54 -13.56
N ILE A 97 -4.42 -8.75 -12.57
CA ILE A 97 -3.41 -7.70 -12.82
C ILE A 97 -2.11 -8.31 -13.33
N SER A 98 -1.67 -9.43 -12.78
CA SER A 98 -0.43 -10.10 -13.20
C SER A 98 -0.50 -10.60 -14.65
N ARG A 99 -1.65 -11.09 -15.11
CA ARG A 99 -1.87 -11.51 -16.50
C ARG A 99 -1.78 -10.34 -17.46
N VAL A 100 -2.55 -9.27 -17.23
CA VAL A 100 -2.55 -8.11 -18.14
C VAL A 100 -1.22 -7.35 -18.10
N ALA A 101 -0.55 -7.29 -16.94
CA ALA A 101 0.71 -6.55 -16.80
C ALA A 101 1.87 -7.14 -17.62
N GLN A 102 1.77 -8.39 -18.11
CA GLN A 102 2.73 -8.97 -19.07
C GLN A 102 2.76 -8.20 -20.41
N PHE A 103 1.66 -7.51 -20.72
CA PHE A 103 1.49 -6.73 -21.94
C PHE A 103 1.65 -5.21 -21.69
N ALA A 104 1.97 -4.81 -20.46
CA ALA A 104 2.24 -3.42 -20.14
C ALA A 104 3.62 -2.99 -20.67
N ASP A 105 3.74 -1.71 -21.04
CA ASP A 105 5.03 -1.09 -21.37
C ASP A 105 6.04 -1.28 -20.22
N GLU A 106 7.27 -1.70 -20.54
CA GLU A 106 8.28 -2.11 -19.55
C GLU A 106 8.62 -1.01 -18.55
N ARG A 107 8.62 0.25 -19.02
CA ARG A 107 9.02 1.42 -18.23
C ARG A 107 7.89 1.91 -17.33
N SER A 108 6.68 2.04 -17.88
CA SER A 108 5.53 2.60 -17.18
C SER A 108 4.79 1.55 -16.35
N ARG A 109 4.79 0.29 -16.79
CA ARG A 109 3.98 -0.81 -16.25
C ARG A 109 2.52 -0.42 -16.06
N ALA A 110 2.00 0.39 -16.99
CA ALA A 110 0.68 0.96 -16.86
C ALA A 110 -0.41 -0.10 -17.11
N VAL A 111 -1.35 -0.21 -16.17
CA VAL A 111 -2.58 -0.98 -16.31
C VAL A 111 -3.74 -0.02 -16.20
N ARG A 112 -4.64 -0.09 -17.18
CA ARG A 112 -5.91 0.61 -17.22
C ARG A 112 -6.95 -0.22 -16.49
N ILE A 113 -7.54 0.38 -15.46
CA ILE A 113 -8.68 -0.15 -14.73
C ILE A 113 -9.91 0.60 -15.21
N ARG A 114 -10.89 -0.12 -15.75
CA ARG A 114 -12.21 0.40 -16.09
C ARG A 114 -13.25 -0.25 -15.21
N LEU A 115 -13.91 0.57 -14.42
CA LEU A 115 -14.99 0.21 -13.53
C LEU A 115 -16.32 0.46 -14.26
N GLU A 116 -17.11 -0.60 -14.47
CA GLU A 116 -18.43 -0.58 -15.10
C GLU A 116 -19.46 -1.30 -14.21
N LYS A 117 -20.74 -1.19 -14.53
CA LYS A 117 -21.79 -1.85 -13.74
C LYS A 117 -21.65 -3.36 -13.82
N GLY A 118 -21.43 -4.00 -12.68
CA GLY A 118 -21.25 -5.46 -12.58
C GLY A 118 -19.86 -5.98 -12.97
N GLU A 119 -18.95 -5.12 -13.46
CA GLU A 119 -17.71 -5.58 -14.10
C GLU A 119 -16.52 -4.63 -13.88
N LEU A 120 -15.37 -5.21 -13.54
CA LEU A 120 -14.07 -4.55 -13.53
C LEU A 120 -13.24 -5.05 -14.70
N LYS A 121 -13.00 -4.19 -15.69
CA LYS A 121 -12.11 -4.49 -16.81
C LYS A 121 -10.69 -4.01 -16.53
N LEU A 122 -9.72 -4.88 -16.73
CA LEU A 122 -8.30 -4.60 -16.62
C LEU A 122 -7.68 -4.72 -18.00
N SER A 123 -6.89 -3.74 -18.42
CA SER A 123 -6.20 -3.80 -19.72
C SER A 123 -4.80 -3.22 -19.64
N ALA A 124 -3.90 -3.74 -20.47
CA ALA A 124 -2.59 -3.18 -20.71
C ALA A 124 -2.23 -3.31 -22.18
N SER A 125 -1.38 -2.41 -22.67
CA SER A 125 -0.93 -2.42 -24.05
C SER A 125 0.48 -1.87 -24.18
N SER A 126 1.28 -2.46 -25.06
CA SER A 126 2.56 -1.93 -25.51
C SER A 126 2.76 -2.16 -27.01
N THR A 127 3.64 -1.38 -27.63
CA THR A 127 3.96 -1.53 -29.06
C THR A 127 4.69 -2.84 -29.37
N GLU A 128 5.35 -3.44 -28.39
CA GLU A 128 6.21 -4.62 -28.58
C GLU A 128 5.49 -5.93 -28.25
N THR A 129 4.67 -5.93 -27.19
CA THR A 129 3.99 -7.12 -26.69
C THR A 129 2.52 -7.22 -27.11
N GLY A 130 1.94 -6.15 -27.67
CA GLY A 130 0.54 -6.11 -28.08
C GLY A 130 -0.39 -5.62 -26.96
N GLU A 131 -1.61 -6.12 -26.94
CA GLU A 131 -2.63 -5.76 -25.95
C GLU A 131 -3.20 -6.98 -25.23
N SER A 132 -3.63 -6.77 -23.99
CA SER A 132 -4.33 -7.78 -23.19
C SER A 132 -5.44 -7.12 -22.38
N GLU A 133 -6.55 -7.85 -22.25
CA GLU A 133 -7.70 -7.48 -21.46
C GLU A 133 -8.14 -8.67 -20.61
N ASP A 134 -8.63 -8.38 -19.41
CA ASP A 134 -9.19 -9.33 -18.47
C ASP A 134 -10.37 -8.67 -17.76
N SER A 135 -11.34 -9.46 -17.29
CA SER A 135 -12.50 -8.92 -16.58
C SER A 135 -12.87 -9.73 -15.35
N LEU A 136 -13.28 -9.02 -14.30
CA LEU A 136 -13.74 -9.58 -13.03
C LEU A 136 -15.17 -9.13 -12.77
N GLU A 137 -16.02 -10.07 -12.34
CA GLU A 137 -17.37 -9.75 -11.88
C GLU A 137 -17.30 -9.05 -10.51
N ILE A 138 -18.03 -7.94 -10.35
CA ILE A 138 -18.02 -7.14 -9.12
C ILE A 138 -19.41 -6.63 -8.77
N ASP A 139 -19.67 -6.44 -7.48
CA ASP A 139 -20.85 -5.71 -7.03
C ASP A 139 -20.61 -4.19 -7.12
N TYR A 140 -20.91 -3.62 -8.28
CA TYR A 140 -20.84 -2.18 -8.52
C TYR A 140 -21.97 -1.71 -9.41
N ASN A 141 -22.67 -0.64 -9.00
CA ASN A 141 -23.76 -0.03 -9.76
C ASN A 141 -23.59 1.50 -9.92
N GLY A 142 -22.36 2.01 -9.73
CA GLY A 142 -22.04 3.43 -9.86
C GLY A 142 -21.75 3.87 -11.30
N GLU A 143 -21.20 5.08 -11.44
CA GLU A 143 -20.79 5.63 -12.73
C GLU A 143 -19.55 4.91 -13.28
N THR A 144 -19.48 4.78 -14.60
CA THR A 144 -18.29 4.25 -15.27
C THR A 144 -17.08 5.13 -15.02
N LEU A 145 -15.95 4.53 -14.67
CA LEU A 145 -14.68 5.23 -14.44
C LEU A 145 -13.55 4.46 -15.14
N THR A 146 -12.69 5.17 -15.88
CA THR A 146 -11.43 4.61 -16.38
C THR A 146 -10.26 5.36 -15.75
N ILE A 147 -9.31 4.62 -15.18
CA ILE A 147 -8.14 5.16 -14.49
C ILE A 147 -6.92 4.27 -14.73
N GLY A 148 -5.74 4.87 -14.85
CA GLY A 148 -4.48 4.14 -15.04
C GLY A 148 -3.67 4.10 -13.76
N PHE A 149 -3.09 2.95 -13.45
CA PHE A 149 -2.13 2.79 -12.36
C PHE A 149 -0.91 2.02 -12.83
N ASN A 150 0.18 2.14 -12.07
CA ASN A 150 1.31 1.24 -12.23
C ASN A 150 0.95 -0.12 -11.62
N ALA A 151 0.98 -1.19 -12.42
CA ALA A 151 0.62 -2.54 -11.99
C ALA A 151 1.43 -3.01 -10.78
N GLN A 152 2.74 -2.73 -10.76
CA GLN A 152 3.62 -3.13 -9.66
C GLN A 152 3.19 -2.49 -8.34
N TYR A 153 2.63 -1.28 -8.39
CA TYR A 153 2.19 -0.62 -7.15
C TYR A 153 0.98 -1.29 -6.54
N ILE A 154 0.04 -1.76 -7.37
CA ILE A 154 -1.10 -2.53 -6.88
C ILE A 154 -0.66 -3.91 -6.38
N LEU A 155 0.18 -4.62 -7.16
CA LEU A 155 0.69 -5.95 -6.78
C LEU A 155 1.49 -5.93 -5.48
N ASP A 156 2.30 -4.89 -5.23
CA ASP A 156 3.04 -4.73 -3.98
C ASP A 156 2.10 -4.59 -2.77
N PHE A 157 0.96 -3.90 -2.93
CA PHE A 157 -0.07 -3.84 -1.89
C PHE A 157 -0.75 -5.19 -1.68
N LEU A 158 -1.19 -5.84 -2.76
CA LEU A 158 -1.90 -7.14 -2.67
C LEU A 158 -1.03 -8.19 -1.98
N LYS A 159 0.28 -8.21 -2.28
CA LYS A 159 1.24 -9.06 -1.59
C LYS A 159 1.33 -8.78 -0.08
N ALA A 160 1.21 -7.52 0.33
CA ALA A 160 1.26 -7.11 1.74
C ALA A 160 -0.08 -7.32 2.47
N ALA A 161 -1.20 -7.23 1.76
CA ALA A 161 -2.56 -7.39 2.32
C ALA A 161 -2.90 -8.85 2.64
N GLY A 162 -2.20 -9.83 2.04
CA GLY A 162 -2.43 -11.25 2.30
C GLY A 162 -3.57 -11.82 1.45
N SER A 163 -4.31 -12.78 1.99
CA SER A 163 -5.31 -13.57 1.23
C SER A 163 -6.77 -13.15 1.44
N GLY A 164 -7.02 -12.07 2.17
CA GLY A 164 -8.38 -11.61 2.46
C GLY A 164 -9.00 -10.76 1.34
N ASP A 165 -10.18 -10.23 1.63
CA ASP A 165 -10.85 -9.25 0.78
C ASP A 165 -10.16 -7.91 0.88
N VAL A 166 -10.06 -7.23 -0.26
CA VAL A 166 -9.52 -5.87 -0.35
C VAL A 166 -10.55 -4.95 -0.95
N LYS A 167 -10.55 -3.71 -0.48
CA LYS A 167 -11.41 -2.65 -0.97
C LYS A 167 -10.61 -1.69 -1.84
N LEU A 168 -11.06 -1.45 -3.06
CA LEU A 168 -10.54 -0.42 -3.95
C LEU A 168 -11.51 0.77 -3.96
N GLU A 169 -11.03 1.93 -3.56
CA GLU A 169 -11.80 3.17 -3.42
C GLU A 169 -11.24 4.24 -4.38
N LEU A 170 -12.12 4.80 -5.21
CA LEU A 170 -11.80 5.73 -6.30
C LEU A 170 -12.76 6.93 -6.30
N LYS A 171 -12.38 8.00 -7.00
CA LYS A 171 -13.21 9.21 -7.18
C LYS A 171 -13.37 9.55 -8.66
N ASP A 172 -12.26 9.95 -9.29
CA ASP A 172 -12.15 10.39 -10.68
C ASP A 172 -10.78 9.97 -11.28
N PRO A 173 -10.54 10.09 -12.60
CA PRO A 173 -9.32 9.61 -13.24
C PRO A 173 -8.01 10.31 -12.81
N GLN A 174 -8.08 11.46 -12.15
CA GLN A 174 -6.92 12.26 -11.74
C GLN A 174 -6.65 12.19 -10.22
N SER A 175 -7.64 11.75 -9.45
CA SER A 175 -7.56 11.57 -8.01
C SER A 175 -6.80 10.29 -7.63
N ALA A 176 -6.17 10.32 -6.45
CA ALA A 176 -5.49 9.15 -5.90
C ALA A 176 -6.48 8.02 -5.57
N GLY A 177 -6.12 6.79 -5.93
CA GLY A 177 -6.82 5.59 -5.49
C GLY A 177 -6.39 5.17 -4.10
N GLN A 178 -7.31 4.58 -3.34
CA GLN A 178 -7.02 3.97 -2.05
C GLN A 178 -7.32 2.47 -2.11
N LEU A 179 -6.39 1.65 -1.65
CA LEU A 179 -6.61 0.24 -1.35
C LEU A 179 -6.47 0.01 0.15
N ARG A 180 -7.24 -0.93 0.67
CA ARG A 180 -7.16 -1.39 2.06
C ARG A 180 -7.74 -2.80 2.19
N PRO A 181 -7.33 -3.58 3.19
CA PRO A 181 -8.10 -4.75 3.59
C PRO A 181 -9.57 -4.37 3.86
N ALA A 182 -10.51 -5.21 3.43
CA ALA A 182 -11.93 -5.01 3.70
C ALA A 182 -12.21 -5.12 5.19
N GLU A 183 -11.55 -6.09 5.84
CA GLU A 183 -11.57 -6.33 7.27
C GLU A 183 -10.18 -6.09 7.88
N SER A 184 -10.14 -5.30 8.94
CA SER A 184 -8.95 -5.13 9.78
C SER A 184 -9.40 -4.68 11.15
N GLU A 185 -9.42 -5.61 12.10
CA GLU A 185 -9.95 -5.35 13.45
C GLU A 185 -8.96 -4.57 14.32
N ASP A 186 -7.66 -4.81 14.10
CA ASP A 186 -6.61 -4.37 15.01
C ASP A 186 -5.86 -3.10 14.58
N TYR A 187 -5.97 -2.70 13.31
CA TYR A 187 -5.27 -1.54 12.77
C TYR A 187 -5.97 -0.98 11.54
N LYS A 188 -5.72 0.29 11.22
CA LYS A 188 -6.16 0.93 9.98
C LYS A 188 -5.04 0.90 8.96
N TYR A 189 -5.18 0.07 7.93
CA TYR A 189 -4.26 0.06 6.80
C TYR A 189 -4.85 0.79 5.59
N ARG A 190 -4.16 1.84 5.15
CA ARG A 190 -4.47 2.59 3.93
C ARG A 190 -3.28 2.56 2.98
N TYR A 191 -3.52 2.19 1.74
CA TYR A 191 -2.52 2.21 0.68
C TYR A 191 -2.97 3.15 -0.43
N ILE A 192 -2.23 4.23 -0.65
CA ILE A 192 -2.58 5.25 -1.64
C ILE A 192 -1.72 5.06 -2.88
N VAL A 193 -2.34 5.11 -4.05
CA VAL A 193 -1.67 5.01 -5.35
C VAL A 193 -2.09 6.18 -6.24
N MET A 194 -1.10 6.87 -6.81
CA MET A 194 -1.34 7.99 -7.71
C MET A 194 -1.65 7.48 -9.11
N PRO A 195 -2.63 8.07 -9.82
CA PRO A 195 -2.93 7.67 -11.18
C PRO A 195 -1.83 8.05 -12.16
N MET A 196 -1.82 7.35 -13.29
CA MET A 196 -0.98 7.59 -14.44
C MET A 196 -1.83 8.09 -15.60
N ARG A 197 -1.24 8.93 -16.45
CA ARG A 197 -1.81 9.23 -17.77
C ARG A 197 -1.50 8.04 -18.69
N ILE A 198 -2.54 7.49 -19.27
CA ILE A 198 -2.57 6.32 -20.18
C ILE A 198 -3.37 6.66 -21.43
#